data_AF-A0A369TJU6-F1
#
_entry.id   AF-A0A369TJU6-F1
#
_cell.length_a   1.000
_cell.length_b   1.000
_cell.length_c   1.000
_cell.angle_alpha   90.00
_cell.angle_beta   90.00
_cell.angle_gamma   90.00
#
_symmetry.space_group_name_H-M   'P 1'
#
loop_
_entity.id
_entity.type
_entity.pdbx_description
1 polymer ?
#
loop_
_entity_poly.entity_id
_entity_poly.type
_entity_poly.pdbx_seq_one_letter_code
_entity_poly.pdbx_strand_id
1 'polypeptide(L)'
;MEVEIPQLRIVPQTLWDAVHEELDQRSSQRTAASNPGGARRSQHLFSGLLVCGCCGAPYVKHNRTSFQCREAIKRVCRDAVPISQKRIEARVFGCLREAFLSPEFIARFESAVAAEREKLGSSDIESEIAGLKAARADARSRLTEIMSSIEQGAPYHLFKARTEELDGKITEIEDRLARAKARLVARDAVQVDIAQVYADVVHQMETLLGDPDLVEQARGFLGMLVHRILLTPDTAAKHGVAAVIETDLGSLVPGSARDDDPEAIAQRVTRIAC
;
A
#
# COMPACT_ATOMS: atom_id res chain seq x y z
N MET A 1 -33.99 21.50 -11.42
CA MET A 1 -34.27 22.70 -10.59
C MET A 1 -35.20 22.22 -9.50
N GLU A 2 -34.64 21.80 -8.37
CA GLU A 2 -35.42 21.34 -7.22
C GLU A 2 -35.99 22.56 -6.52
N VAL A 3 -37.31 22.57 -6.33
CA VAL A 3 -38.02 23.62 -5.62
C VAL A 3 -38.36 23.05 -4.25
N GLU A 4 -37.76 23.59 -3.20
CA GLU A 4 -38.15 23.23 -1.84
C GLU A 4 -39.57 23.74 -1.59
N ILE A 5 -40.44 22.85 -1.10
CA ILE A 5 -41.84 23.16 -0.76
C ILE A 5 -42.01 22.96 0.75
N PRO A 6 -41.76 24.00 1.58
CA PRO A 6 -41.76 23.88 3.04
C PRO A 6 -43.10 23.42 3.62
N GLN A 7 -44.21 23.72 2.94
CA GLN A 7 -45.56 23.40 3.40
C GLN A 7 -45.95 21.92 3.31
N LEU A 8 -45.15 21.07 2.63
CA LEU A 8 -45.35 19.62 2.59
C LEU A 8 -44.45 18.87 3.58
N ARG A 9 -43.71 19.61 4.41
CA ARG A 9 -42.76 19.03 5.35
C ARG A 9 -43.50 18.36 6.51
N ILE A 10 -43.37 17.04 6.58
CA ILE A 10 -44.02 16.19 7.61
C ILE A 10 -43.27 16.28 8.95
N VAL A 11 -41.95 16.49 8.91
CA VAL A 11 -41.07 16.51 10.08
C VAL A 11 -40.39 17.88 10.18
N PRO A 12 -40.43 18.58 11.33
CA PRO A 12 -39.75 19.85 11.49
C PRO A 12 -38.27 19.76 11.09
N GLN A 13 -37.77 20.77 10.35
CA GLN A 13 -36.40 20.74 9.81
C GLN A 13 -35.36 20.59 10.93
N THR A 14 -35.55 21.29 12.05
CA THR A 14 -34.68 21.19 13.23
C THR A 14 -34.64 19.79 13.83
N LEU A 15 -35.74 19.05 13.79
CA LEU A 15 -35.80 17.66 14.26
C LEU A 15 -35.16 16.71 13.24
N TRP A 16 -35.35 16.97 11.94
CA TRP A 16 -34.71 16.23 10.86
C TRP A 16 -33.19 16.34 10.93
N ASP A 17 -32.68 17.57 11.03
CA ASP A 17 -31.25 17.85 11.10
C ASP A 17 -30.63 17.25 12.38
N ALA A 18 -31.27 17.42 13.54
CA ALA A 18 -30.79 16.83 14.79
C ALA A 18 -30.77 15.29 14.77
N VAL A 19 -31.76 14.65 14.13
CA VAL A 19 -31.77 13.18 13.98
C VAL A 19 -30.70 12.73 13.00
N HIS A 20 -30.46 13.45 11.90
CA HIS A 20 -29.38 13.12 10.97
C HIS A 20 -28.01 13.33 11.60
N GLU A 21 -27.81 14.40 12.37
CA GLU A 21 -26.58 14.62 13.12
C GLU A 21 -26.34 13.51 14.16
N GLU A 22 -27.38 13.10 14.89
CA GLU A 22 -27.31 11.96 15.82
C GLU A 22 -27.07 10.61 15.09
N LEU A 23 -27.64 10.42 13.90
CA LEU A 23 -27.41 9.22 13.08
C LEU A 23 -25.98 9.18 12.53
N ASP A 24 -25.42 10.31 12.11
CA ASP A 24 -24.05 10.42 11.62
C ASP A 24 -23.05 10.22 12.76
N GLN A 25 -23.33 10.79 13.94
CA GLN A 25 -22.56 10.54 15.17
C GLN A 25 -22.63 9.06 15.59
N ARG A 26 -23.81 8.42 15.49
CA ARG A 26 -23.94 6.98 15.76
C ARG A 26 -23.29 6.13 14.68
N SER A 27 -23.26 6.56 13.43
CA SER A 27 -22.63 5.82 12.31
C SER A 27 -21.10 5.84 12.42
N SER A 28 -20.52 6.95 12.85
CA SER A 28 -19.09 7.11 13.11
C SER A 28 -18.63 6.39 14.37
N GLN A 29 -19.51 6.25 15.37
CA GLN A 29 -19.25 5.46 16.59
C GLN A 29 -19.56 3.96 16.46
N ARG A 30 -20.11 3.51 15.32
CA ARG A 30 -20.30 2.08 15.04
C ARG A 30 -18.98 1.41 14.68
N THR A 31 -18.20 1.11 15.70
CA THR A 31 -17.44 -0.16 15.68
C THR A 31 -18.45 -1.30 15.55
N ALA A 32 -18.10 -2.34 14.81
CA ALA A 32 -18.98 -3.43 14.36
C ALA A 32 -19.79 -4.20 15.44
N ALA A 33 -19.67 -3.83 16.72
CA ALA A 33 -20.24 -4.53 17.86
C ALA A 33 -21.64 -4.07 18.32
N SER A 34 -22.18 -2.93 17.86
CA SER A 34 -23.45 -2.40 18.38
C SER A 34 -24.64 -2.62 17.43
N ASN A 35 -25.14 -3.86 17.38
CA ASN A 35 -26.46 -4.15 16.82
C ASN A 35 -27.17 -5.21 17.69
N PRO A 36 -28.15 -4.85 18.55
CA PRO A 36 -28.70 -5.76 19.55
C PRO A 36 -29.64 -6.86 18.99
N GLY A 37 -30.07 -6.76 17.73
CA GLY A 37 -30.89 -7.78 17.04
C GLY A 37 -30.12 -8.63 16.03
N GLY A 38 -28.82 -8.38 15.86
CA GLY A 38 -27.98 -9.08 14.91
C GLY A 38 -27.20 -10.18 15.60
N ALA A 39 -27.81 -11.36 15.77
CA ALA A 39 -27.01 -12.58 15.95
C ALA A 39 -25.89 -12.53 14.90
N ARG A 40 -24.63 -12.45 15.39
CA ARG A 40 -23.37 -12.39 14.63
C ARG A 40 -23.55 -13.03 13.25
N ARG A 41 -23.97 -12.24 12.26
CA ARG A 41 -24.25 -12.80 10.94
C ARG A 41 -22.88 -13.12 10.41
N SER A 42 -22.54 -14.41 10.28
CA SER A 42 -21.24 -14.85 9.78
C SER A 42 -20.92 -14.05 8.51
N GLN A 43 -20.08 -13.03 8.64
CA GLN A 43 -19.76 -12.16 7.53
C GLN A 43 -18.90 -13.01 6.61
N HIS A 44 -19.28 -13.10 5.34
CA HIS A 44 -18.45 -13.74 4.33
C HIS A 44 -17.46 -12.72 3.79
N LEU A 45 -16.32 -13.18 3.32
CA LEU A 45 -15.20 -12.34 2.89
C LEU A 45 -15.61 -11.24 1.89
N PHE A 46 -16.36 -11.62 0.84
CA PHE A 46 -16.84 -10.68 -0.19
C PHE A 46 -18.26 -10.16 0.06
N SER A 47 -18.82 -10.34 1.25
CA SER A 47 -20.14 -9.80 1.58
C SER A 47 -20.15 -8.29 1.36
N GLY A 48 -21.10 -7.77 0.60
CA GLY A 48 -21.23 -6.33 0.31
C GLY A 48 -20.31 -5.79 -0.80
N LEU A 49 -19.38 -6.59 -1.33
CA LEU A 49 -18.51 -6.21 -2.46
C LEU A 49 -19.01 -6.73 -3.81
N LEU A 50 -19.80 -7.81 -3.80
CA LEU A 50 -20.35 -8.41 -5.02
C LEU A 50 -21.56 -7.61 -5.53
N VAL A 51 -21.50 -7.14 -6.78
CA VAL A 51 -22.51 -6.29 -7.42
C VAL A 51 -22.94 -6.88 -8.76
N CYS A 52 -24.23 -6.79 -9.10
CA CYS A 52 -24.75 -7.27 -10.37
C CYS A 52 -24.47 -6.29 -11.51
N GLY A 53 -23.78 -6.76 -12.56
CA GLY A 53 -23.53 -5.97 -13.77
C GLY A 53 -24.78 -5.62 -14.58
N CYS A 54 -25.90 -6.34 -14.39
CA CYS A 54 -27.15 -6.07 -15.12
C CYS A 54 -28.00 -4.96 -14.50
N CYS A 55 -28.05 -4.88 -13.16
CA CYS A 55 -29.00 -4.00 -12.46
C CYS A 55 -28.36 -3.16 -11.35
N GLY A 56 -27.05 -3.30 -11.10
CA GLY A 56 -26.34 -2.59 -10.04
C GLY A 56 -26.68 -3.04 -8.62
N ALA A 57 -27.66 -3.95 -8.44
CA ALA A 57 -28.03 -4.43 -7.12
C ALA A 57 -26.95 -5.37 -6.53
N PRO A 58 -26.79 -5.41 -5.20
CA PRO A 58 -25.81 -6.27 -4.56
C PRO A 58 -26.20 -7.75 -4.71
N TYR A 59 -25.20 -8.61 -4.85
CA TYR A 59 -25.36 -10.04 -4.63
C TYR A 59 -25.47 -10.31 -3.14
N VAL A 60 -26.48 -11.08 -2.77
CA VAL A 60 -26.75 -11.48 -1.39
C VAL A 60 -26.69 -13.00 -1.28
N LYS A 61 -26.47 -13.49 -0.07
CA LYS A 61 -26.47 -14.92 0.21
C LYS A 61 -27.88 -15.47 -0.05
N HIS A 62 -28.02 -16.36 -1.04
CA HIS A 62 -29.32 -16.99 -1.38
C HIS A 62 -29.51 -18.32 -0.65
N ASN A 63 -28.43 -19.09 -0.49
CA ASN A 63 -28.41 -20.31 0.30
C ASN A 63 -27.09 -20.42 1.07
N ARG A 64 -26.88 -21.50 1.83
CA ARG A 64 -25.67 -21.71 2.65
C ARG A 64 -24.35 -21.59 1.86
N THR A 65 -24.35 -21.84 0.56
CA THR A 65 -23.13 -21.98 -0.26
C THR A 65 -23.01 -20.99 -1.41
N SER A 66 -24.05 -20.22 -1.72
CA SER A 66 -24.14 -19.47 -2.99
C SER A 66 -24.74 -18.08 -2.81
N PHE A 67 -24.26 -17.16 -3.64
CA PHE A 67 -24.74 -15.79 -3.79
C PHE A 67 -25.65 -15.66 -5.01
N GLN A 68 -26.63 -14.78 -4.94
CA GLN A 68 -27.49 -14.41 -6.05
C GLN A 68 -27.83 -12.92 -5.97
N CYS A 69 -28.04 -12.28 -7.13
CA CYS A 69 -28.53 -10.90 -7.18
C CYS A 69 -29.83 -10.75 -6.37
N ARG A 70 -29.87 -9.75 -5.48
CA ARG A 70 -31.05 -9.46 -4.63
C ARG A 70 -32.32 -9.25 -5.45
N GLU A 71 -32.22 -8.50 -6.53
CA GLU A 71 -33.38 -8.17 -7.38
C GLU A 71 -33.78 -9.35 -8.28
N ALA A 72 -32.88 -10.31 -8.53
CA ALA A 72 -33.23 -11.55 -9.22
C ALA A 72 -34.04 -12.51 -8.34
N ILE A 73 -33.79 -12.52 -7.03
CA ILE A 73 -34.62 -13.25 -6.06
C ILE A 73 -36.07 -12.73 -6.11
N LYS A 74 -36.24 -11.42 -6.29
CA LYS A 74 -37.55 -10.77 -6.49
C LYS A 74 -38.09 -10.85 -7.92
N ARG A 75 -37.39 -11.53 -8.83
CA ARG A 75 -37.72 -11.63 -10.27
C ARG A 75 -37.73 -10.30 -11.04
N VAL A 76 -37.08 -9.27 -10.51
CA VAL A 76 -36.91 -7.97 -11.17
C VAL A 76 -35.70 -8.00 -12.12
N CYS A 77 -34.61 -8.65 -11.71
CA CYS A 77 -33.45 -8.90 -12.56
C CYS A 77 -33.53 -10.30 -13.16
N ARG A 78 -33.65 -10.42 -14.49
CA ARG A 78 -33.93 -11.71 -15.17
C ARG A 78 -32.68 -12.52 -15.48
N ASP A 79 -31.56 -11.87 -15.71
CA ASP A 79 -30.38 -12.54 -16.27
C ASP A 79 -29.36 -12.98 -15.20
N ALA A 80 -29.52 -12.59 -13.93
CA ALA A 80 -28.51 -12.89 -12.91
C ALA A 80 -28.47 -14.38 -12.49
N VAL A 81 -27.31 -15.00 -12.69
CA VAL A 81 -27.05 -16.41 -12.37
C VAL A 81 -26.50 -16.53 -10.93
N PRO A 82 -26.97 -17.51 -10.12
CA PRO A 82 -26.41 -17.76 -8.80
C PRO A 82 -24.99 -18.34 -8.89
N ILE A 83 -24.08 -17.86 -8.05
CA ILE A 83 -22.68 -18.29 -8.01
C ILE A 83 -22.29 -18.86 -6.65
N SER A 84 -21.54 -19.96 -6.64
CA SER A 84 -21.03 -20.55 -5.39
C SER A 84 -19.97 -19.65 -4.75
N GLN A 85 -20.04 -19.49 -3.43
CA GLN A 85 -19.07 -18.76 -2.61
C GLN A 85 -17.64 -19.26 -2.87
N LYS A 86 -17.39 -20.57 -2.75
CA LYS A 86 -16.05 -21.14 -2.96
C LYS A 86 -15.50 -20.84 -4.37
N ARG A 87 -16.38 -20.87 -5.38
CA ARG A 87 -15.98 -20.62 -6.76
C ARG A 87 -15.65 -19.16 -7.01
N ILE A 88 -16.47 -18.23 -6.51
CA ILE A 88 -16.19 -16.81 -6.69
C ILE A 88 -14.97 -16.38 -5.86
N GLU A 89 -14.82 -16.90 -4.65
CA GLU A 89 -13.67 -16.60 -3.79
C GLU A 89 -12.35 -17.02 -4.45
N ALA A 90 -12.25 -18.30 -4.85
CA ALA A 90 -11.04 -18.80 -5.51
C ALA A 90 -10.71 -18.04 -6.82
N ARG A 91 -11.74 -17.66 -7.59
CA ARG A 91 -11.54 -16.92 -8.84
C ARG A 91 -11.03 -15.49 -8.59
N VAL A 92 -11.66 -14.78 -7.66
CA VAL A 92 -11.28 -13.40 -7.32
C VAL A 92 -9.86 -13.38 -6.76
N PHE A 93 -9.51 -14.30 -5.85
CA PHE A 93 -8.15 -14.41 -5.34
C PHE A 93 -7.14 -14.75 -6.43
N GLY A 94 -7.47 -15.66 -7.35
CA GLY A 94 -6.62 -15.98 -8.49
C GLY A 94 -6.30 -14.76 -9.34
N CYS A 95 -7.31 -13.97 -9.72
CA CYS A 95 -7.11 -12.75 -10.50
C CYS A 95 -6.32 -11.68 -9.75
N LEU A 96 -6.61 -11.47 -8.46
CA LEU A 96 -5.86 -10.51 -7.65
C LEU A 96 -4.40 -10.92 -7.59
N ARG A 97 -4.12 -12.22 -7.37
CA ARG A 97 -2.76 -12.76 -7.36
C ARG A 97 -2.05 -12.51 -8.69
N GLU A 98 -2.69 -12.84 -9.81
CA GLU A 98 -2.13 -12.60 -11.15
C GLU A 98 -1.87 -11.12 -11.42
N ALA A 99 -2.76 -10.23 -10.97
CA ALA A 99 -2.58 -8.79 -11.10
C ALA A 99 -1.42 -8.26 -10.24
N PHE A 100 -1.33 -8.68 -8.97
CA PHE A 100 -0.24 -8.31 -8.07
C PHE A 100 1.11 -8.82 -8.57
N LEU A 101 1.17 -10.07 -9.05
CA LEU A 101 2.39 -10.69 -9.57
C LEU A 101 2.69 -10.31 -11.03
N SER A 102 1.98 -9.34 -11.60
CA SER A 102 2.28 -8.88 -12.95
C SER A 102 3.64 -8.16 -12.98
N PRO A 103 4.38 -8.24 -14.10
CA PRO A 103 5.70 -7.61 -14.22
C PRO A 103 5.68 -6.11 -13.92
N GLU A 104 4.59 -5.42 -14.27
CA GLU A 104 4.40 -3.99 -14.01
C GLU A 104 4.33 -3.69 -12.50
N PHE A 105 3.54 -4.45 -11.75
CA PHE A 105 3.40 -4.26 -10.30
C PHE A 105 4.68 -4.63 -9.54
N ILE A 106 5.36 -5.71 -9.96
CA ILE A 106 6.65 -6.10 -9.39
C ILE A 106 7.67 -4.98 -9.61
N ALA A 107 7.82 -4.46 -10.84
CA ALA A 107 8.75 -3.37 -11.14
C ALA A 107 8.44 -2.10 -10.33
N ARG A 108 7.15 -1.78 -10.16
CA ARG A 108 6.72 -0.64 -9.34
C ARG A 108 7.06 -0.84 -7.86
N PHE A 109 6.89 -2.05 -7.33
CA PHE A 109 7.26 -2.39 -5.96
C PHE A 109 8.78 -2.32 -5.77
N GLU A 110 9.57 -2.88 -6.68
CA GLU A 110 11.04 -2.78 -6.67
C GLU A 110 11.51 -1.33 -6.65
N SER A 111 10.93 -0.48 -7.51
CA SER A 111 11.25 0.95 -7.54
C SER A 111 10.90 1.65 -6.23
N ALA A 112 9.77 1.31 -5.60
CA ALA A 112 9.38 1.88 -4.32
C ALA A 112 10.33 1.45 -3.19
N VAL A 113 10.71 0.17 -3.15
CA VAL A 113 11.68 -0.35 -2.17
C VAL A 113 13.06 0.28 -2.38
N ALA A 114 13.50 0.47 -3.62
CA ALA A 114 14.75 1.17 -3.93
C ALA A 114 14.71 2.62 -3.44
N ALA A 115 13.60 3.33 -3.66
CA ALA A 115 13.43 4.70 -3.19
C ALA A 115 13.41 4.79 -1.66
N GLU A 116 12.75 3.87 -0.97
CA GLU A 116 12.78 3.83 0.51
C GLU A 116 14.15 3.44 1.06
N ARG A 117 14.87 2.53 0.39
CA ARG A 117 16.27 2.20 0.74
C ARG A 117 17.19 3.39 0.58
N GLU A 118 17.03 4.18 -0.48
CA GLU A 118 17.79 5.42 -0.67
C GLU A 118 17.53 6.39 0.48
N LYS A 119 16.26 6.63 0.83
CA LYS A 119 15.88 7.50 1.97
C LYS A 119 16.47 7.05 3.30
N LEU A 120 16.47 5.73 3.57
CA LEU A 120 16.94 5.16 4.84
C LEU A 120 18.45 4.94 4.88
N GLY A 121 19.09 4.76 3.73
CA GLY A 121 20.45 4.24 3.61
C GLY A 121 21.52 5.25 3.20
N SER A 122 21.17 6.30 2.44
CA SER A 122 22.17 7.26 1.94
C SER A 122 22.60 8.32 2.96
N SER A 123 21.84 8.52 4.05
CA SER A 123 22.17 9.59 4.99
C SER A 123 23.38 9.31 5.85
N ASP A 124 23.66 8.06 6.24
CA ASP A 124 24.59 7.82 7.35
C ASP A 124 25.98 7.38 6.89
N ILE A 125 26.10 6.28 6.13
CA ILE A 125 27.41 5.76 5.69
C ILE A 125 28.02 6.66 4.62
N GLU A 126 27.21 7.15 3.68
CA GLU A 126 27.69 7.97 2.57
C GLU A 126 28.03 9.40 3.03
N SER A 127 27.25 9.96 3.97
CA SER A 127 27.61 11.21 4.67
C SER A 127 28.86 11.05 5.52
N GLU A 128 29.02 9.93 6.25
CA GLU A 128 30.27 9.64 6.98
C GLU A 128 31.47 9.60 6.03
N ILE A 129 31.36 8.92 4.89
CA ILE A 129 32.40 8.88 3.86
C ILE A 129 32.69 10.28 3.30
N ALA A 130 31.66 11.09 3.03
CA ALA A 130 31.81 12.45 2.54
C ALA A 130 32.54 13.35 3.56
N GLY A 131 32.14 13.27 4.84
CA GLY A 131 32.79 13.97 5.95
C GLY A 131 34.25 13.55 6.13
N LEU A 132 34.55 12.26 6.08
CA LEU A 132 35.92 11.74 6.15
C LEU A 132 36.77 12.20 4.95
N LYS A 133 36.21 12.24 3.74
CA LYS A 133 36.90 12.78 2.56
C LYS A 133 37.23 14.26 2.72
N ALA A 134 36.28 15.06 3.23
CA ALA A 134 36.48 16.49 3.50
C ALA A 134 37.56 16.71 4.56
N ALA A 135 37.50 15.97 5.68
CA ALA A 135 38.51 16.03 6.75
C ALA A 135 39.91 15.63 6.24
N ARG A 136 40.00 14.62 5.37
CA ARG A 136 41.27 14.24 4.73
C ARG A 136 41.82 15.36 3.83
N ALA A 137 40.95 16.02 3.08
CA ALA A 137 41.34 17.11 2.19
C ALA A 137 41.86 18.32 2.98
N ASP A 138 41.17 18.70 4.07
CA ASP A 138 41.62 19.76 4.99
C ASP A 138 42.97 19.42 5.64
N ALA A 139 43.14 18.20 6.17
CA ALA A 139 44.40 17.76 6.76
C ALA A 139 45.57 17.80 5.75
N ARG A 140 45.32 17.36 4.50
CA ARG A 140 46.33 17.44 3.43
C ARG A 140 46.62 18.87 3.00
N SER A 141 45.63 19.77 2.98
CA SER A 141 45.86 21.19 2.68
C SER A 141 46.79 21.83 3.70
N ARG A 142 46.54 21.58 4.99
CA ARG A 142 47.39 22.09 6.09
C ARG A 142 48.82 21.55 6.00
N LEU A 143 48.98 20.30 5.59
CA LEU A 143 50.31 19.73 5.34
C LEU A 143 51.02 20.48 4.20
N THR A 144 50.33 20.72 3.09
CA THR A 144 50.85 21.51 1.95
C THR A 144 51.22 22.94 2.37
N GLU A 145 50.43 23.60 3.20
CA GLU A 145 50.70 24.94 3.72
C GLU A 145 51.97 24.98 4.59
N ILE A 146 52.15 23.97 5.44
CA ILE A 146 53.38 23.82 6.24
C ILE A 146 54.59 23.62 5.32
N MET A 147 54.46 22.76 4.30
CA MET A 147 55.54 22.51 3.34
C MET A 147 55.89 23.79 2.56
N SER A 148 54.90 24.54 2.08
CA SER A 148 55.12 25.84 1.44
C SER A 148 55.80 26.86 2.37
N SER A 149 55.51 26.83 3.66
CA SER A 149 56.15 27.72 4.65
C SER A 149 57.62 27.35 4.85
N ILE A 150 57.94 26.06 4.84
CA ILE A 150 59.32 25.56 4.91
C ILE A 150 60.10 25.97 3.65
N GLU A 151 59.51 25.87 2.46
CA GLU A 151 60.11 26.30 1.20
C GLU A 151 60.43 27.81 1.18
N GLN A 152 59.63 28.62 1.89
CA GLN A 152 59.84 30.07 2.05
C GLN A 152 60.88 30.42 3.13
N GLY A 153 61.54 29.44 3.73
CA GLY A 153 62.66 29.63 4.66
C GLY A 153 62.30 29.51 6.14
N ALA A 154 61.10 29.03 6.49
CA ALA A 154 60.75 28.82 7.88
C ALA A 154 61.51 27.63 8.51
N PRO A 155 61.89 27.69 9.79
CA PRO A 155 62.67 26.61 10.43
C PRO A 155 61.83 25.33 10.61
N TYR A 156 62.25 24.24 9.98
CA TYR A 156 61.55 22.94 10.03
C TYR A 156 61.27 22.43 11.47
N HIS A 157 62.21 22.66 12.40
CA HIS A 157 62.07 22.19 13.78
C HIS A 157 60.83 22.73 14.51
N LEU A 158 60.29 23.89 14.08
CA LEU A 158 59.07 24.48 14.64
C LEU A 158 57.81 23.76 14.18
N PHE A 159 57.86 23.12 13.00
CA PHE A 159 56.71 22.46 12.39
C PHE A 159 56.72 20.94 12.54
N LYS A 160 57.87 20.34 12.85
CA LYS A 160 58.03 18.88 12.97
C LYS A 160 56.90 18.19 13.75
N ALA A 161 56.62 18.65 14.97
CA ALA A 161 55.57 18.06 15.81
C ALA A 161 54.17 18.18 15.18
N ARG A 162 53.91 19.29 14.48
CA ARG A 162 52.63 19.52 13.79
C ARG A 162 52.47 18.67 12.53
N THR A 163 53.56 18.47 11.79
CA THR A 163 53.60 17.57 10.63
C THR A 163 53.34 16.12 11.05
N GLU A 164 54.00 15.65 12.11
CA GLU A 164 53.77 14.31 12.68
C GLU A 164 52.32 14.12 13.17
N GLU A 165 51.73 15.14 13.79
CA GLU A 165 50.32 15.14 14.19
C GLU A 165 49.37 15.03 12.98
N LEU A 166 49.64 15.77 11.90
CA LEU A 166 48.82 15.75 10.69
C LEU A 166 48.93 14.43 9.93
N ASP A 167 50.12 13.85 9.82
CA ASP A 167 50.31 12.53 9.20
C ASP A 167 49.60 11.43 9.98
N GLY A 168 49.66 11.47 11.32
CA GLY A 168 48.90 10.56 12.18
C GLY A 168 47.39 10.68 11.95
N LYS A 169 46.86 11.92 11.85
CA LYS A 169 45.44 12.16 11.56
C LYS A 169 45.04 11.69 10.17
N ILE A 170 45.87 11.90 9.15
CA ILE A 170 45.60 11.43 7.78
C ILE A 170 45.49 9.91 7.77
N THR A 171 46.42 9.23 8.44
CA THR A 171 46.42 7.75 8.56
C THR A 171 45.15 7.26 9.24
N GLU A 172 44.75 7.87 10.36
CA GLU A 172 43.52 7.53 11.07
C GLU A 172 42.26 7.74 10.20
N ILE A 173 42.19 8.86 9.49
CA ILE A 173 41.08 9.19 8.58
C ILE A 173 41.03 8.18 7.43
N GLU A 174 42.17 7.81 6.85
CA GLU A 174 42.25 6.83 5.76
C GLU A 174 41.77 5.45 6.21
N ASP A 175 42.14 5.00 7.40
CA ASP A 175 41.65 3.76 8.00
C ASP A 175 40.14 3.78 8.23
N ARG A 176 39.61 4.89 8.77
CA ARG A 176 38.16 5.06 8.97
C ARG A 176 37.42 5.04 7.64
N LEU A 177 37.98 5.68 6.62
CA LEU A 177 37.41 5.74 5.27
C LEU A 177 37.41 4.36 4.61
N ALA A 178 38.46 3.55 4.81
CA ALA A 178 38.50 2.16 4.36
C ALA A 178 37.42 1.31 5.05
N ARG A 179 37.25 1.44 6.38
CA ARG A 179 36.20 0.74 7.14
C ARG A 179 34.78 1.15 6.72
N ALA A 180 34.54 2.44 6.51
CA ALA A 180 33.24 2.94 6.05
C ALA A 180 32.91 2.44 4.64
N LYS A 181 33.88 2.43 3.71
CA LYS A 181 33.71 1.84 2.38
C LYS A 181 33.42 0.34 2.42
N ALA A 182 34.10 -0.41 3.28
CA ALA A 182 33.84 -1.84 3.43
C ALA A 182 32.41 -2.13 3.91
N ARG A 183 31.89 -1.32 4.85
CA ARG A 183 30.49 -1.39 5.29
C ARG A 183 29.50 -1.09 4.15
N LEU A 184 29.79 -0.09 3.32
CA LEU A 184 28.98 0.25 2.16
C LEU A 184 28.90 -0.92 1.16
N VAL A 185 30.05 -1.51 0.82
CA VAL A 185 30.12 -2.67 -0.07
C VAL A 185 29.36 -3.87 0.51
N ALA A 186 29.51 -4.12 1.82
CA ALA A 186 28.79 -5.20 2.48
C ALA A 186 27.26 -5.00 2.48
N ARG A 187 26.79 -3.75 2.67
CA ARG A 187 25.37 -3.39 2.55
C ARG A 187 24.82 -3.71 1.17
N ASP A 188 25.52 -3.26 0.13
CA ASP A 188 25.07 -3.39 -1.26
C ASP A 188 25.23 -4.83 -1.79
N ALA A 189 26.11 -5.64 -1.18
CA ALA A 189 26.25 -7.06 -1.47
C ALA A 189 25.04 -7.90 -1.03
N VAL A 190 24.19 -7.41 -0.12
CA VAL A 190 22.93 -8.06 0.25
C VAL A 190 21.91 -7.83 -0.88
N GLN A 191 22.05 -8.62 -1.94
CA GLN A 191 21.07 -8.71 -3.02
C GLN A 191 19.89 -9.54 -2.51
N VAL A 192 18.94 -8.88 -1.85
CA VAL A 192 17.62 -9.49 -1.60
C VAL A 192 16.89 -9.54 -2.93
N ASP A 193 16.40 -10.72 -3.33
CA ASP A 193 15.46 -10.85 -4.43
C ASP A 193 14.10 -10.26 -3.99
N ILE A 194 13.91 -8.97 -4.29
CA ILE A 194 12.74 -8.21 -3.88
C ILE A 194 11.48 -8.78 -4.55
N ALA A 195 11.59 -9.27 -5.78
CA ALA A 195 10.49 -9.88 -6.50
C ALA A 195 10.02 -11.18 -5.81
N GLN A 196 10.96 -12.03 -5.38
CA GLN A 196 10.63 -13.25 -4.65
C GLN A 196 10.01 -12.94 -3.28
N VAL A 197 10.57 -11.98 -2.53
CA VAL A 197 10.00 -11.55 -1.24
C VAL A 197 8.59 -11.02 -1.42
N TYR A 198 8.36 -10.21 -2.46
CA TYR A 198 7.04 -9.70 -2.79
C TYR A 198 6.04 -10.82 -3.11
N ALA A 199 6.46 -11.81 -3.91
CA ALA A 199 5.64 -12.96 -4.24
C ALA A 199 5.24 -13.77 -3.00
N ASP A 200 6.18 -13.99 -2.07
CA ASP A 200 5.93 -14.68 -0.81
C ASP A 200 4.92 -13.91 0.07
N VAL A 201 5.03 -12.58 0.13
CA VAL A 201 4.07 -11.72 0.86
C VAL A 201 2.67 -11.81 0.26
N VAL A 202 2.54 -11.78 -1.08
CA VAL A 202 1.24 -11.93 -1.75
C VAL A 202 0.61 -13.29 -1.42
N HIS A 203 1.40 -14.37 -1.42
CA HIS A 203 0.93 -15.71 -1.05
C HIS A 203 0.51 -15.82 0.43
N GLN A 204 1.27 -15.22 1.35
CA GLN A 204 0.91 -15.19 2.76
C GLN A 204 -0.37 -14.40 3.00
N MET A 205 -0.54 -13.26 2.31
CA MET A 205 -1.76 -12.46 2.38
C MET A 205 -2.99 -13.28 1.99
N GLU A 206 -2.93 -14.03 0.89
CA GLU A 206 -4.04 -14.89 0.47
C GLU A 206 -4.38 -15.96 1.51
N THR A 207 -3.35 -16.56 2.13
CA THR A 207 -3.53 -17.56 3.18
C THR A 207 -4.25 -16.98 4.40
N LEU A 208 -3.85 -15.78 4.84
CA LEU A 208 -4.46 -15.09 5.98
C LEU A 208 -5.87 -14.59 5.69
N LEU A 209 -6.14 -14.12 4.47
CA LEU A 209 -7.48 -13.70 4.05
C LEU A 209 -8.44 -14.89 3.91
N GLY A 210 -7.92 -16.10 3.73
CA GLY A 210 -8.69 -17.35 3.69
C GLY A 210 -9.03 -17.94 5.05
N ASP A 211 -8.47 -17.40 6.15
CA ASP A 211 -8.67 -17.94 7.50
C ASP A 211 -10.09 -17.62 8.02
N PRO A 212 -10.91 -18.65 8.36
CA PRO A 212 -12.24 -18.47 8.93
C PRO A 212 -12.30 -17.61 10.21
N ASP A 213 -11.23 -17.60 11.00
CA ASP A 213 -11.18 -16.87 12.27
C ASP A 213 -10.88 -15.37 12.08
N LEU A 214 -10.33 -14.99 10.92
CA LEU A 214 -9.92 -13.62 10.60
C LEU A 214 -10.87 -12.92 9.59
N VAL A 215 -11.98 -13.55 9.20
CA VAL A 215 -12.84 -13.08 8.11
C VAL A 215 -13.34 -11.63 8.28
N GLU A 216 -13.65 -11.19 9.51
CA GLU A 216 -14.08 -9.80 9.74
C GLU A 216 -12.95 -8.78 9.47
N GLN A 217 -11.73 -9.09 9.93
CA GLN A 217 -10.57 -8.23 9.71
C GLN A 217 -10.16 -8.27 8.23
N ALA A 218 -10.11 -9.46 7.63
CA ALA A 218 -9.84 -9.69 6.22
C ALA A 218 -10.79 -8.91 5.31
N ARG A 219 -12.09 -8.86 5.65
CA ARG A 219 -13.08 -8.05 4.93
C ARG A 219 -12.78 -6.56 5.04
N GLY A 220 -12.37 -6.07 6.22
CA GLY A 220 -11.98 -4.67 6.41
C GLY A 220 -10.83 -4.28 5.48
N PHE A 221 -9.79 -5.11 5.42
CA PHE A 221 -8.66 -4.90 4.51
C PHE A 221 -9.06 -5.01 3.03
N LEU A 222 -9.87 -6.01 2.66
CA LEU A 222 -10.37 -6.15 1.29
C LEU A 222 -11.26 -5.00 0.87
N GLY A 223 -12.03 -4.39 1.78
CA GLY A 223 -12.84 -3.20 1.47
C GLY A 223 -12.01 -1.95 1.18
N MET A 224 -10.76 -1.88 1.65
CA MET A 224 -9.83 -0.81 1.27
C MET A 224 -9.20 -1.06 -0.10
N LEU A 225 -9.05 -2.33 -0.49
CA LEU A 225 -8.34 -2.74 -1.70
C LEU A 225 -9.29 -2.88 -2.89
N VAL A 226 -10.45 -3.48 -2.69
CA VAL A 226 -11.45 -3.78 -3.70
C VAL A 226 -12.66 -2.90 -3.49
N HIS A 227 -12.97 -2.05 -4.45
CA HIS A 227 -14.18 -1.22 -4.40
C HIS A 227 -15.44 -2.06 -4.62
N ARG A 228 -15.44 -2.86 -5.68
CA ARG A 228 -16.55 -3.78 -6.00
C ARG A 228 -16.12 -4.85 -6.99
N ILE A 229 -16.88 -5.94 -6.99
CA ILE A 229 -16.72 -7.07 -7.90
C ILE A 229 -18.01 -7.17 -8.70
N LEU A 230 -17.94 -6.79 -9.97
CA LEU A 230 -19.05 -6.83 -10.92
C LEU A 230 -19.23 -8.26 -11.45
N LEU A 231 -20.42 -8.80 -11.26
CA LEU A 231 -20.81 -10.11 -11.76
C LEU A 231 -21.83 -9.96 -12.88
N THR A 232 -21.43 -10.33 -14.09
CA THR A 232 -22.26 -10.25 -15.29
C THR A 232 -22.50 -11.65 -15.83
N PRO A 233 -23.74 -12.06 -16.13
CA PRO A 233 -24.04 -13.34 -16.77
C PRO A 233 -23.31 -13.45 -18.10
N ASP A 234 -22.56 -14.53 -18.30
CA ASP A 234 -21.88 -14.80 -19.56
C ASP A 234 -21.73 -16.32 -19.74
N THR A 235 -22.37 -16.85 -20.77
CA THR A 235 -22.37 -18.28 -21.08
C THR A 235 -21.01 -18.81 -21.54
N ALA A 236 -20.12 -17.94 -22.03
CA ALA A 236 -18.75 -18.28 -22.41
C ALA A 236 -17.79 -18.23 -21.20
N ALA A 237 -18.14 -17.51 -20.13
CA ALA A 237 -17.31 -17.35 -18.95
C ALA A 237 -17.37 -18.56 -18.01
N LYS A 238 -16.32 -18.75 -17.20
CA LYS A 238 -16.26 -19.82 -16.18
C LYS A 238 -17.47 -19.73 -15.25
N HIS A 239 -18.17 -20.85 -15.11
CA HIS A 239 -19.39 -20.98 -14.28
C HIS A 239 -20.57 -20.10 -14.72
N GLY A 240 -20.60 -19.62 -15.97
CA GLY A 240 -21.74 -18.90 -16.54
C GLY A 240 -21.83 -17.42 -16.12
N VAL A 241 -20.76 -16.87 -15.52
CA VAL A 241 -20.70 -15.50 -15.01
C VAL A 241 -19.31 -14.94 -15.30
N ALA A 242 -19.21 -13.78 -15.96
CA ALA A 242 -18.01 -12.96 -16.00
C ALA A 242 -17.85 -12.19 -14.69
N ALA A 243 -16.63 -12.10 -14.16
CA ALA A 243 -16.36 -11.35 -12.94
C ALA A 243 -15.34 -10.25 -13.26
N VAL A 244 -15.61 -9.02 -12.86
CA VAL A 244 -14.68 -7.90 -13.03
C VAL A 244 -14.44 -7.26 -11.68
N ILE A 245 -13.18 -7.21 -11.26
CA ILE A 245 -12.77 -6.57 -10.02
C ILE A 245 -12.45 -5.11 -10.33
N GLU A 246 -13.12 -4.19 -9.65
CA GLU A 246 -12.78 -2.78 -9.64
C GLU A 246 -11.98 -2.48 -8.35
N THR A 247 -10.71 -2.11 -8.52
CA THR A 247 -9.75 -1.93 -7.42
C THR A 247 -8.82 -0.75 -7.69
N ASP A 248 -8.36 -0.09 -6.63
CA ASP A 248 -7.27 0.88 -6.69
C ASP A 248 -5.97 0.23 -6.20
N LEU A 249 -5.35 -0.57 -7.07
CA LEU A 249 -4.04 -1.17 -6.79
C LEU A 249 -2.94 -0.11 -6.68
N GLY A 250 -3.15 1.09 -7.21
CA GLY A 250 -2.18 2.19 -7.18
C GLY A 250 -1.96 2.73 -5.76
N SER A 251 -2.98 2.67 -4.91
CA SER A 251 -2.96 3.11 -3.51
C SER A 251 -2.11 2.26 -2.55
N LEU A 252 -1.74 1.04 -2.97
CA LEU A 252 -1.01 0.08 -2.14
C LEU A 252 0.50 0.25 -2.21
N VAL A 253 1.00 1.04 -3.17
CA VAL A 253 2.44 1.29 -3.31
C VAL A 253 2.82 2.48 -2.43
N PRO A 254 3.77 2.31 -1.49
CA PRO A 254 4.25 3.40 -0.65
C PRO A 254 4.67 4.61 -1.51
N GLY A 255 4.12 5.79 -1.19
CA GLY A 255 4.36 7.03 -1.95
C GLY A 255 3.28 7.42 -2.95
N SER A 256 2.25 6.59 -3.19
CA SER A 256 1.03 7.06 -3.86
C SER A 256 0.24 7.97 -2.92
N ALA A 257 -0.16 9.16 -3.38
CA ALA A 257 -1.06 10.02 -2.63
C ALA A 257 -2.35 9.26 -2.28
N ARG A 258 -2.66 9.17 -0.98
CA ARG A 258 -4.00 8.80 -0.51
C ARG A 258 -4.90 9.99 -0.83
N ASP A 259 -5.59 9.90 -1.96
CA ASP A 259 -6.60 10.87 -2.33
C ASP A 259 -7.95 10.34 -1.83
N ASP A 260 -8.54 10.99 -0.84
CA ASP A 260 -9.88 10.66 -0.31
C ASP A 260 -11.01 11.19 -1.22
N ASP A 261 -10.66 11.77 -2.37
CA ASP A 261 -11.60 12.35 -3.33
C ASP A 261 -12.21 11.26 -4.25
N PRO A 262 -13.54 11.02 -4.20
CA PRO A 262 -14.21 9.99 -5.00
C PRO A 262 -14.04 10.16 -6.51
N GLU A 263 -13.78 11.37 -7.02
CA GLU A 263 -13.57 11.63 -8.45
C GLU A 263 -12.15 11.25 -8.92
N ALA A 264 -11.14 11.43 -8.06
CA ALA A 264 -9.77 10.97 -8.29
C ALA A 264 -9.65 9.43 -8.18
N ILE A 265 -10.40 8.83 -7.23
CA ILE A 265 -10.51 7.37 -7.08
C ILE A 265 -11.14 6.75 -8.34
N ALA A 266 -12.21 7.35 -8.88
CA ALA A 266 -12.87 6.88 -10.10
C ALA A 266 -11.95 6.85 -11.33
N GLN A 267 -10.96 7.74 -11.40
CA GLN A 267 -9.96 7.81 -12.48
C GLN A 267 -8.80 6.82 -12.30
N ARG A 268 -8.60 6.27 -11.09
CA ARG A 268 -7.57 5.25 -10.76
C ARG A 268 -8.10 3.81 -10.71
N VAL A 269 -9.39 3.61 -10.96
CA VAL A 269 -10.00 2.27 -10.91
C VAL A 269 -9.36 1.37 -11.97
N THR A 270 -8.59 0.40 -11.51
CA THR A 270 -8.10 -0.70 -12.32
C THR A 270 -9.20 -1.75 -12.41
N ARG A 271 -9.53 -2.15 -13.64
CA ARG A 271 -10.49 -3.23 -13.92
C ARG A 271 -9.75 -4.51 -14.26
N ILE A 272 -9.86 -5.51 -13.39
CA ILE A 272 -9.25 -6.82 -13.59
C ILE A 272 -10.34 -7.79 -14.02
N ALA A 273 -10.21 -8.35 -15.22
CA ALA A 273 -11.13 -9.36 -15.73
C ALA A 273 -10.77 -10.74 -15.17
N CYS A 274 -11.78 -11.39 -14.62
CA CYS A 274 -11.83 -12.76 -14.16
C CYS A 274 -12.88 -13.50 -14.99
#